data_AF-A0A2S7EVC1-F1
#
_entry.id   AF-A0A2S7EVC1-F1
#
_cell.length_a   1.000
_cell.length_b   1.000
_cell.length_c   1.000
_cell.angle_alpha   90.00
_cell.angle_beta   90.00
_cell.angle_gamma   90.00
#
_symmetry.space_group_name_H-M   'P 1'
#
loop_
_entity.id
_entity.type
_entity.pdbx_description
1 polymer ?
#
loop_
_entity_poly.entity_id
_entity_poly.type
_entity_poly.pdbx_seq_one_letter_code
_entity_poly.pdbx_strand_id
1 'polypeptide(L)'
;MLSNLAYSNTLANTNLSQQNAVSNQQAMNELGISIVAKASNTISNLGPLEARSAVEILTNDELAQTIADMKATLQAFSTRS
;
A
#
# COMPACT_ATOMS: atom_id res chain seq x y z
N MET A 1 -10.33 35.89 41.39
CA MET A 1 -9.50 34.67 41.29
C MET A 1 -9.88 33.73 40.13
N LEU A 2 -11.05 33.90 39.50
CA LEU A 2 -11.47 33.09 38.34
C LEU A 2 -10.51 33.16 37.14
N SER A 3 -9.91 34.34 36.89
CA SER A 3 -8.94 34.54 35.79
C SER A 3 -7.65 33.75 35.96
N ASN A 4 -7.23 33.48 37.20
CA ASN A 4 -6.02 32.69 37.47
C ASN A 4 -6.28 31.19 37.19
N LEU A 5 -7.46 30.71 37.55
CA LEU A 5 -7.91 29.35 37.26
C LEU A 5 -8.11 29.13 35.74
N ALA A 6 -8.71 30.10 35.06
CA ALA A 6 -8.87 30.07 33.60
C ALA A 6 -7.52 30.07 32.89
N TYR A 7 -6.57 30.91 33.34
CA TYR A 7 -5.21 30.94 32.80
C TYR A 7 -4.47 29.62 33.05
N SER A 8 -4.55 29.04 34.25
CA SER A 8 -3.97 27.73 34.55
C SER A 8 -4.58 26.62 33.68
N ASN A 9 -5.90 26.63 33.45
CA ASN A 9 -6.55 25.67 32.56
C ASN A 9 -6.11 25.83 31.11
N THR A 10 -5.96 27.06 30.62
CA THR A 10 -5.43 27.31 29.27
C THR A 10 -3.98 26.83 29.15
N LEU A 11 -3.14 27.11 30.15
CA LEU A 11 -1.76 26.64 30.16
C LEU A 11 -1.67 25.11 30.22
N ALA A 12 -2.50 24.45 31.04
CA ALA A 12 -2.57 23.00 31.13
C ALA A 12 -3.02 22.36 29.80
N ASN A 13 -4.07 22.92 29.17
CA ASN A 13 -4.54 22.45 27.87
C ASN A 13 -3.50 22.66 26.76
N THR A 14 -2.80 23.79 26.76
CA THR A 14 -1.72 24.07 25.80
C THR A 14 -0.55 23.10 25.99
N ASN A 15 -0.17 22.78 27.23
CA ASN A 15 0.86 21.78 27.50
C ASN A 15 0.43 20.36 27.08
N LEU A 16 -0.83 19.98 27.31
CA LEU A 16 -1.37 18.69 26.89
C LEU A 16 -1.44 18.59 25.36
N SER A 17 -1.87 19.65 24.68
CA SER A 17 -1.91 19.72 23.23
C SER A 17 -0.51 19.60 22.61
N GLN A 18 0.49 20.27 23.18
CA GLN A 18 1.88 20.15 22.73
C GLN A 18 2.44 18.73 22.93
N GLN A 19 2.18 18.10 24.08
CA GLN A 19 2.58 16.72 24.34
C GLN A 19 1.93 15.74 23.35
N ASN A 20 0.63 15.90 23.07
CA ASN A 20 -0.08 15.09 22.08
C ASN A 20 0.47 15.31 20.67
N ALA A 21 0.83 16.54 20.29
CA ALA A 21 1.43 16.82 18.99
C ALA A 21 2.80 16.14 18.84
N VAL A 22 3.65 16.18 19.87
CA VAL A 22 4.97 15.52 19.86
C VAL A 22 4.81 13.99 19.83
N SER A 23 3.93 13.43 20.66
CA SER A 23 3.66 11.99 20.68
C SER A 23 3.13 11.50 19.32
N ASN A 24 2.22 12.24 18.70
CA ASN A 24 1.71 11.91 17.38
C ASN A 24 2.80 12.02 16.29
N GLN A 25 3.67 13.03 16.36
CA GLN A 25 4.82 13.13 15.45
C GLN A 25 5.80 11.98 15.61
N GLN A 26 6.05 11.52 16.84
CA GLN A 26 6.90 10.36 17.10
C GLN A 26 6.27 9.07 16.53
N ALA A 27 4.99 8.84 16.79
CA ALA A 27 4.26 7.69 16.24
C ALA A 27 4.26 7.68 14.70
N MET A 28 4.06 8.83 14.06
CA MET A 28 4.11 8.97 12.61
C MET A 28 5.49 8.68 12.03
N ASN A 29 6.57 9.14 12.68
CA ASN A 29 7.93 8.82 12.25
C ASN A 29 8.23 7.33 12.38
N GLU A 30 7.78 6.68 13.47
CA GLU A 30 7.95 5.25 13.69
C GLU A 30 7.19 4.41 12.64
N LEU A 31 5.96 4.82 12.29
CA LEU A 31 5.18 4.21 11.20
C LEU A 31 5.90 4.31 9.85
N GLY A 32 6.46 5.47 9.52
CA GLY A 32 7.20 5.69 8.28
C GLY A 32 8.37 4.71 8.13
N ILE A 33 9.16 4.55 9.19
CA ILE A 33 10.29 3.60 9.21
C ILE A 33 9.80 2.15 9.06
N SER A 34 8.74 1.76 9.79
CA SER A 34 8.19 0.40 9.72
C SER A 34 7.67 0.05 8.33
N ILE A 35 6.99 0.97 7.66
CA ILE A 35 6.46 0.77 6.29
C ILE A 35 7.60 0.61 5.29
N VAL A 36 8.60 1.51 5.34
CA VAL A 36 9.76 1.43 4.45
C VAL A 36 10.56 0.15 4.69
N ALA A 37 10.76 -0.24 5.95
CA ALA A 37 11.43 -1.50 6.28
C ALA A 37 10.65 -2.72 5.80
N LYS A 38 9.32 -2.75 5.96
CA LYS A 38 8.47 -3.83 5.42
C LYS A 38 8.53 -3.88 3.90
N ALA A 39 8.39 -2.74 3.22
CA ALA A 39 8.47 -2.67 1.76
C ALA A 39 9.84 -3.12 1.24
N SER A 40 10.93 -2.70 1.88
CA SER A 40 12.28 -3.13 1.54
C SER A 40 12.45 -4.63 1.76
N ASN A 41 11.97 -5.19 2.87
CA ASN A 41 12.02 -6.64 3.11
C ASN A 41 11.20 -7.40 2.08
N THR A 42 10.01 -6.93 1.70
CA THR A 42 9.21 -7.55 0.64
C THR A 42 9.95 -7.57 -0.69
N ILE A 43 10.56 -6.46 -1.10
CA ILE A 43 11.34 -6.40 -2.36
C ILE A 43 12.59 -7.29 -2.28
N SER A 44 13.31 -7.27 -1.16
CA SER A 44 14.53 -8.06 -0.99
C SER A 44 14.26 -9.57 -0.85
N ASN A 45 13.10 -9.96 -0.33
CA ASN A 45 12.71 -11.35 -0.17
C ASN A 45 11.85 -11.88 -1.31
N LEU A 46 11.49 -11.06 -2.31
CA LEU A 46 10.82 -11.54 -3.51
C LEU A 46 11.77 -12.48 -4.27
N GLY A 47 11.44 -13.77 -4.29
CA GLY A 47 12.21 -14.73 -5.04
C GLY A 47 12.10 -14.49 -6.55
N PRO A 48 13.04 -14.99 -7.37
CA PRO A 48 12.98 -14.88 -8.83
C PRO A 48 11.68 -15.42 -9.43
N LEU A 49 11.06 -16.41 -8.77
CA LEU A 49 9.81 -17.04 -9.21
C LEU A 49 8.59 -16.13 -8.97
N GLU A 50 8.52 -15.46 -7.82
CA GLU A 50 7.40 -14.58 -7.45
C GLU A 50 7.45 -13.26 -8.24
N ALA A 51 8.65 -12.73 -8.48
CA ALA A 51 8.86 -11.57 -9.35
C ALA A 51 8.45 -11.85 -10.80
N ARG A 52 8.78 -13.04 -11.33
CA ARG A 52 8.36 -13.44 -12.69
C ARG A 52 6.86 -13.68 -12.78
N SER A 53 6.26 -14.36 -11.79
CA SER A 53 4.81 -14.58 -11.77
C SER A 53 4.02 -13.28 -11.70
N ALA A 54 4.45 -12.29 -10.92
CA ALA A 54 3.79 -10.99 -10.86
C ALA A 54 3.89 -10.23 -12.20
N VAL A 55 5.05 -10.26 -12.86
CA VAL A 55 5.22 -9.65 -14.19
C VAL A 55 4.40 -10.40 -15.24
N GLU A 56 4.40 -11.72 -15.22
CA GLU A 56 3.63 -12.56 -16.14
C GLU A 56 2.12 -12.30 -15.97
N ILE A 57 1.59 -12.20 -14.76
CA ILE A 57 0.18 -11.84 -14.53
C ILE A 57 -0.15 -10.41 -15.00
N LEU A 58 0.77 -9.45 -14.82
CA LEU A 58 0.54 -8.05 -15.22
C LEU A 58 0.77 -7.76 -16.71
N THR A 59 1.57 -8.57 -17.40
CA THR A 59 1.96 -8.34 -18.81
C THR A 59 1.43 -9.38 -19.77
N ASN A 60 1.13 -10.58 -19.30
CA ASN A 60 0.47 -11.60 -20.10
C ASN A 60 -1.02 -11.29 -20.05
N ASP A 61 -1.52 -10.68 -21.12
CA ASP A 61 -2.93 -10.40 -21.32
C ASP A 61 -3.66 -11.74 -21.55
N GLU A 62 -3.85 -12.48 -20.46
CA GLU A 62 -4.42 -13.82 -20.43
C GLU A 62 -5.81 -13.85 -21.10
N LEU A 63 -6.51 -12.72 -21.05
CA LEU A 63 -7.77 -12.49 -21.76
C LEU A 63 -7.54 -12.39 -23.27
N ALA A 64 -6.54 -11.63 -23.74
CA ALA A 64 -6.17 -11.59 -25.16
C ALA A 64 -5.71 -12.96 -25.68
N GLN A 65 -4.98 -13.73 -24.88
CA GLN A 65 -4.55 -15.08 -25.23
C GLN A 65 -5.75 -16.04 -25.31
N THR A 66 -6.68 -15.97 -24.35
CA THR A 66 -7.94 -16.72 -24.39
C THR A 66 -8.81 -16.35 -25.60
N ILE A 67 -8.88 -15.07 -25.97
CA ILE A 67 -9.59 -14.60 -27.18
C ILE A 67 -8.90 -15.12 -28.45
N ALA A 68 -7.57 -15.12 -28.49
CA ALA A 68 -6.80 -15.66 -29.61
C ALA A 68 -7.04 -17.17 -29.78
N ASP A 69 -7.05 -17.93 -28.69
CA ASP A 69 -7.31 -19.38 -28.69
C ASP A 69 -8.76 -19.70 -29.07
N MET A 70 -9.73 -18.92 -28.59
CA MET A 70 -11.12 -19.05 -29.03
C MET A 70 -11.27 -18.75 -30.54
N LYS A 71 -10.60 -17.70 -31.04
CA LYS A 71 -10.61 -17.36 -32.46
C LYS A 71 -9.95 -18.44 -33.32
N ALA A 72 -8.83 -19.02 -32.87
CA ALA A 72 -8.15 -20.12 -33.54
C ALA A 72 -9.04 -21.37 -33.56
N THR A 73 -9.75 -21.65 -32.47
CA THR A 73 -10.71 -22.77 -32.38
C THR A 73 -11.85 -22.59 -33.38
N LEU A 74 -12.48 -21.40 -33.39
CA LEU A 74 -13.54 -21.08 -34.35
C LEU A 74 -13.06 -21.17 -35.81
N GLN A 75 -11.85 -20.70 -36.09
CA GLN A 75 -11.26 -20.83 -37.43
C GLN A 75 -11.06 -22.30 -37.80
N ALA A 76 -10.49 -23.13 -36.92
CA ALA A 76 -10.29 -24.55 -37.16
C ALA A 76 -11.60 -25.31 -37.46
N PHE A 77 -12.71 -24.91 -36.83
CA PHE A 77 -14.04 -25.45 -37.17
C PHE A 77 -14.59 -24.91 -38.50
N SER A 78 -14.30 -23.66 -38.86
CA SER A 78 -14.72 -23.07 -40.14
C SER A 78 -13.96 -23.62 -41.36
N THR A 79 -12.71 -24.06 -41.19
CA THR A 79 -11.89 -24.62 -42.30
C THR A 79 -12.18 -26.10 -42.58
N ARG A 80 -13.07 -26.74 -41.80
CA ARG A 80 -13.40 -28.18 -41.90
C ARG A 80 -14.79 -28.45 -42.51
N SER A 81 -15.43 -27.44 -43.11
CA SER A 81 -16.63 -27.56 -43.96
C SER A 81 -16.29 -27.23 -45.41
#